data_AF-A0A5K1E025-F1
#
_entry.id   AF-A0A5K1E025-F1
#
_cell.length_a   1.000
_cell.length_b   1.000
_cell.length_c   1.000
_cell.angle_alpha   90.00
_cell.angle_beta   90.00
_cell.angle_gamma   90.00
#
_symmetry.space_group_name_H-M   'P 1'
#
loop_
_entity.id
_entity.type
_entity.pdbx_description
1 polymer ?
#
loop_
_entity_poly.entity_id
_entity_poly.type
_entity_poly.pdbx_seq_one_letter_code
_entity_poly.pdbx_strand_id
1 'polypeptide(L)' 'IKILTRVHHKNLVSLVGLCEEQDEIILVSEYMARSLPEILK' A
#
# COMPACT_ATOMS: atom_id res chain seq x y z
N ILE A 1 -1.11 7.74 9.59
CA ILE A 1 -1.64 6.42 9.18
C ILE A 1 -3.16 6.40 8.90
N LYS A 2 -4.00 7.16 9.63
CA LYS A 2 -5.47 7.14 9.45
C LYS A 2 -6.03 7.55 8.07
N ILE A 3 -5.27 8.30 7.27
CA ILE A 3 -5.77 8.80 5.97
C ILE A 3 -5.61 7.70 4.90
N LEU A 4 -4.44 7.06 4.82
CA LEU A 4 -4.16 6.02 3.81
C LEU A 4 -5.00 4.75 4.01
N THR A 5 -5.38 4.42 5.25
CA THR A 5 -6.24 3.27 5.58
C THR A 5 -7.72 3.48 5.29
N ARG A 6 -8.16 4.71 4.98
CA ARG A 6 -9.58 5.02 4.72
C ARG A 6 -9.90 5.30 3.25
N VAL A 7 -8.87 5.42 2.40
CA VAL A 7 -9.05 5.69 0.98
C VAL A 7 -9.14 4.35 0.25
N HIS A 8 -10.37 3.91 0.03
CA HIS A 8 -10.66 2.81 -0.90
C HIS A 8 -11.12 3.43 -2.21
N HIS A 9 -10.25 3.40 -3.23
CA HIS A 9 -10.58 3.84 -4.57
C HIS A 9 -10.11 2.80 -5.58
N LYS A 10 -10.91 2.55 -6.63
CA LYS A 10 -10.64 1.52 -7.64
C LYS A 10 -9.27 1.61 -8.34
N ASN A 11 -8.61 2.77 -8.28
CA ASN A 11 -7.31 3.02 -8.90
C ASN A 11 -6.18 3.22 -7.88
N LEU A 12 -6.43 3.01 -6.59
CA LEU A 12 -5.45 3.15 -5.51
C LEU A 12 -5.36 1.83 -4.77
N VAL A 13 -4.13 1.39 -4.46
CA VAL A 13 -3.93 0.21 -3.61
C VAL A 13 -4.46 0.50 -2.22
N SER A 14 -5.29 -0.40 -1.66
CA SER A 14 -5.74 -0.22 -0.29
C SER A 14 -4.60 -0.55 0.67
N LEU A 15 -4.39 0.33 1.65
CA LEU A 15 -3.49 0.07 2.74
C LEU A 15 -4.23 -0.74 3.82
N VAL A 16 -3.73 -1.93 4.13
CA VAL A 16 -4.30 -2.82 5.15
C VAL A 16 -3.83 -2.39 6.55
N GLY A 17 -2.55 -2.03 6.69
CA GLY A 17 -2.00 -1.64 7.98
C GLY A 17 -0.54 -1.18 7.91
N LEU A 18 -0.03 -0.80 9.08
CA LEU A 18 1.38 -0.46 9.31
C LEU A 18 1.85 -1.26 10.52
N CYS A 19 3.01 -1.89 10.41
CA CYS A 19 3.76 -2.37 11.56
C CYS A 19 4.94 -1.42 11.78
N GLU A 20 5.08 -0.91 12.99
CA GLU A 20 6.19 -0.06 13.39
C GLU A 20 6.82 -0.73 14.61
N GLU A 21 8.04 -1.24 14.45
CA GLU A 21 8.81 -1.86 15.52
C GLU A 21 10.21 -1.27 15.54
N GLN A 22 10.53 -0.59 16.65
CA GLN A 22 11.79 0.16 16.81
C GLN A 22 11.95 1.22 15.71
N ASP A 23 12.93 1.05 14.81
CA ASP A 23 13.23 1.93 13.68
C ASP A 23 12.78 1.35 12.33
N GLU A 24 12.10 0.19 12.33
CA GLU A 24 11.62 -0.46 11.12
C GLU A 24 10.13 -0.18 10.90
N ILE A 25 9.80 0.24 9.68
CA ILE A 25 8.43 0.53 9.26
C ILE A 25 8.05 -0.41 8.13
N ILE A 26 7.12 -1.31 8.41
CA ILE A 26 6.58 -2.25 7.42
C ILE A 26 5.17 -1.80 7.02
N LEU A 27 4.97 -1.61 5.72
CA LEU A 27 3.69 -1.23 5.14
C LEU A 27 2.99 -2.48 4.59
N VAL A 28 1.77 -2.76 5.09
CA VAL A 28 0.96 -3.89 4.63
C VAL A 28 -0.13 -3.36 3.72
N SER A 29 -0.09 -3.71 2.43
CA SER A 29 -1.07 -3.31 1.42
C SER A 29 -1.63 -4.51 0.67
N GLU A 30 -2.70 -4.29 -0.11
CA GLU A 30 -3.20 -5.31 -1.04
C GLU A 30 -2.11 -5.71 -2.05
N TYR A 31 -2.10 -7.00 -2.41
CA TYR A 31 -1.18 -7.51 -3.42
C TYR A 31 -1.51 -6.93 -4.79
N MET A 32 -0.53 -6.29 -5.41
CA MET A 32 -0.59 -5.87 -6.80
C MET A 32 0.32 -6.75 -7.64
N ALA A 33 -0.29 -7.54 -8.53
CA ALA A 33 0.43 -8.50 -9.36
C ALA A 33 1.41 -7.84 -10.35
N ARG A 34 1.21 -6.56 -10.65
CA ARG A 34 2.04 -5.77 -11.58
C ARG A 34 2.11 -4.33 -11.11
N SER A 35 3.30 -3.75 -11.17
CA SER A 35 3.48 -2.32 -10.92
C SER A 35 3.24 -1.51 -12.19
N LEU A 36 2.74 -0.27 -12.07
CA LEU A 36 2.52 0.60 -13.23
C LEU A 36 3.78 0.76 -14.13
N PRO A 37 5.01 0.87 -13.58
CA PRO A 37 6.23 0.90 -14.40
C PRO A 37 6.53 -0.41 -15.16
N GLU A 38 6.06 -1.57 -14.70
CA GLU A 38 6.20 -2.83 -15.45
C GLU A 38 5.18 -2.94 -16.60
N ILE A 39 4.01 -2.31 -16.48
CA ILE A 39 2.96 -2.36 -17.51
C ILE A 39 3.25 -1.36 -18.64
N LEU A 40 3.90 -0.25 -18.32
CA LEU A 40 4.22 0.82 -19.29
C LEU A 40 5.58 0.65 -19.98
N LYS A 41 6.31 -0.43 -19.68
CA LYS A 41 7.52 -0.86 -20.41
C LYS A 41 7.16 -1.88 -21.47
#